data_AF-A0A1G2KQU3-F1
#
_entry.id   AF-A0A1G2KQU3-F1
#
_cell.length_a   1.000
_cell.length_b   1.000
_cell.length_c   1.000
_cell.angle_alpha   90.00
_cell.angle_beta   90.00
_cell.angle_gamma   90.00
#
_symmetry.space_group_name_H-M   'P 1'
#
loop_
_entity.id
_entity.type
_entity.pdbx_description
1 polymer ?
#
loop_
_entity_poly.entity_id
_entity_poly.type
_entity_poly.pdbx_seq_one_letter_code
_entity_poly.pdbx_strand_id
1 'polypeptide(L)' 'MTFVIAITAFLGFIIFYIVFASAVVYHLNAFSLPTWTGRRISLIIFTLLSLILAGIATTYFFQVPWDSYVIFT' A
#
# COMPACT_ATOMS: atom_id res chain seq x y z
N MET A 1 17.93 -0.18 17.21
CA MET A 1 18.07 0.65 15.98
C MET A 1 17.41 0.00 14.77
N THR A 2 17.67 -1.28 14.51
CA THR A 2 17.07 -2.08 13.42
C THR A 2 15.53 -2.17 13.47
N PHE A 3 14.94 -2.37 14.66
CA PHE A 3 13.48 -2.37 14.85
C PHE A 3 12.82 -1.06 14.39
N VAL A 4 13.37 0.09 14.84
CA VAL A 4 12.85 1.41 14.50
C VAL A 4 12.93 1.65 12.98
N ILE A 5 14.06 1.29 12.36
CA ILE A 5 14.24 1.40 10.89
C ILE A 5 13.20 0.56 10.15
N ALA A 6 12.96 -0.69 10.57
CA ALA A 6 11.98 -1.58 9.94
C ALA A 6 10.55 -1.03 10.04
N ILE A 7 10.16 -0.53 11.22
CA ILE A 7 8.84 0.08 11.43
C ILE A 7 8.68 1.35 10.60
N THR A 8 9.69 2.23 10.58
CA THR A 8 9.63 3.48 9.82
C THR A 8 9.59 3.22 8.32
N ALA A 9 10.36 2.25 7.82
CA ALA A 9 10.33 1.85 6.42
C ALA A 9 8.97 1.27 6.02
N PHE A 10 8.37 0.43 6.88
CA PHE A 10 7.07 -0.18 6.61
C PHE A 10 5.93 0.85 6.63
N LEU A 11 5.90 1.76 7.62
CA LEU A 11 4.95 2.86 7.65
C LEU A 11 5.12 3.80 6.45
N GLY A 12 6.37 4.11 6.09
CA GLY A 12 6.70 4.88 4.89
C GLY A 12 6.15 4.21 3.63
N PHE A 13 6.37 2.90 3.47
CA PHE A 13 5.83 2.12 2.35
C PHE A 13 4.30 2.24 2.25
N ILE A 14 3.57 2.10 3.36
CA ILE A 14 2.10 2.24 3.38
C ILE A 14 1.68 3.64 2.92
N ILE A 15 2.30 4.70 3.44
CA ILE A 15 1.96 6.08 3.10
C ILE A 15 2.23 6.34 1.61
N PHE A 16 3.43 6.00 1.12
CA PHE A 16 3.79 6.15 -0.29
C PHE A 16 2.85 5.38 -1.20
N TYR A 17 2.44 4.18 -0.78
CA TYR A 17 1.52 3.35 -1.53
C TYR A 17 0.13 3.99 -1.66
N ILE A 18 -0.43 4.53 -0.57
CA ILE A 18 -1.72 5.23 -0.58
C ILE A 18 -1.66 6.48 -1.48
N VAL A 19 -0.57 7.24 -1.38
CA VAL A 19 -0.36 8.44 -2.21
C VAL A 19 -0.26 8.06 -3.69
N PHE A 20 0.52 7.02 -4.01
CA PHE A 20 0.65 6.50 -5.37
C PHE A 20 -0.69 6.02 -5.92
N ALA A 21 -1.43 5.21 -5.17
CA ALA A 21 -2.74 4.71 -5.59
C ALA A 21 -3.72 5.88 -5.83
N SER A 22 -3.73 6.88 -4.95
CA SER A 22 -4.56 8.08 -5.08
C SER A 22 -4.19 8.90 -6.31
N ALA A 23 -2.89 9.05 -6.61
CA ALA A 23 -2.40 9.74 -7.80
C ALA A 23 -2.82 9.01 -9.08
N VAL A 24 -2.73 7.67 -9.11
CA VAL A 24 -3.19 6.85 -10.25
C VAL A 24 -4.70 7.03 -10.45
N VAL A 25 -5.49 6.97 -9.39
CA VAL A 25 -6.95 7.19 -9.45
C VAL A 25 -7.28 8.59 -9.99
N TYR A 26 -6.59 9.62 -9.49
CA TYR A 26 -6.76 10.99 -9.97
C TYR A 26 -6.40 11.13 -11.45
N HIS A 27 -5.25 10.59 -11.85
CA HIS A 27 -4.77 10.67 -13.23
C HIS A 27 -5.71 9.94 -14.20
N LEU A 28 -6.17 8.75 -13.82
CA LEU A 28 -7.17 8.01 -14.59
C LEU A 28 -8.49 8.79 -14.68
N ASN A 29 -8.95 9.45 -13.62
CA ASN A 29 -10.16 10.28 -13.66
C ASN A 29 -10.00 11.54 -14.52
N ALA A 30 -8.82 12.18 -14.50
CA ALA A 30 -8.56 13.41 -15.23
C ALA A 30 -8.36 13.18 -16.74
N PHE A 31 -7.74 12.07 -17.13
CA PHE A 31 -7.29 11.86 -18.52
C PHE A 31 -8.00 10.73 -19.28
N SER A 32 -8.78 9.86 -18.62
CA SER A 32 -9.57 8.84 -19.35
C SER A 32 -10.97 9.34 -19.72
N LEU A 33 -11.39 9.02 -20.95
CA LEU A 33 -12.59 9.54 -21.61
C LEU A 33 -13.84 9.48 -20.69
N PRO A 34 -14.63 10.57 -20.54
CA PRO A 34 -15.64 10.75 -19.49
C PRO A 34 -16.77 9.70 -19.38
N THR A 35 -16.84 8.71 -20.25
CA THR A 35 -17.96 7.76 -20.37
C THR A 35 -17.54 6.30 -20.49
N TRP A 36 -16.25 6.00 -20.34
CA TRP A 36 -15.77 4.64 -20.57
C TRP A 36 -16.06 3.74 -19.36
N THR A 37 -16.97 2.78 -19.52
CA THR A 37 -17.31 1.77 -18.50
C THR A 37 -16.07 1.02 -18.00
N GLY A 38 -15.08 0.84 -18.89
CA GLY A 38 -13.77 0.29 -18.57
C GLY A 38 -13.03 1.07 -17.48
N ARG A 39 -13.20 2.39 -17.39
CA ARG A 39 -12.60 3.22 -16.33
C ARG A 39 -13.02 2.78 -14.94
N ARG A 40 -14.33 2.60 -14.73
CA ARG A 40 -14.88 2.20 -13.42
C ARG A 40 -14.39 0.82 -13.02
N ILE A 41 -14.40 -0.12 -13.97
CA ILE A 41 -13.94 -1.50 -13.74
C ILE A 41 -12.44 -1.52 -13.42
N SER A 42 -11.60 -0.82 -14.18
CA SER A 42 -10.16 -0.75 -13.93
C SER A 42 -9.82 -0.10 -12.58
N LEU A 43 -10.53 0.97 -12.19
CA LEU A 43 -10.36 1.59 -10.87
C LEU A 43 -10.75 0.66 -9.74
N ILE A 44 -11.86 -0.07 -9.88
CA ILE A 44 -12.32 -1.06 -8.89
C ILE A 44 -11.29 -2.19 -8.76
N ILE A 45 -10.83 -2.76 -9.88
CA ILE A 45 -9.82 -3.84 -9.89
C ILE A 45 -8.52 -3.36 -9.24
N PHE A 46 -8.04 -2.17 -9.61
CA PHE A 46 -6.82 -1.59 -9.03
C PHE A 46 -6.96 -1.37 -7.52
N THR A 47 -8.09 -0.81 -7.07
CA THR A 47 -8.35 -0.58 -5.65
C THR A 47 -8.42 -1.89 -4.86
N LEU A 48 -9.09 -2.91 -5.41
CA LEU A 48 -9.18 -4.24 -4.80
C LEU A 48 -7.81 -4.91 -4.67
N LEU A 49 -7.03 -4.95 -5.76
CA LEU A 49 -5.65 -5.45 -5.74
C LEU A 49 -4.80 -4.72 -4.71
N SER A 50 -5.03 -3.41 -4.58
CA SER A 50 -4.30 -2.58 -3.63
C SER A 50 -4.62 -2.90 -2.17
N LEU A 51 -5.90 -3.13 -1.87
CA LEU A 51 -6.34 -3.56 -0.54
C LEU A 51 -5.81 -4.96 -0.21
N ILE A 52 -5.79 -5.89 -1.19
CA ILE A 52 -5.24 -7.24 -0.99
C ILE A 52 -3.74 -7.15 -0.67
N LEU A 53 -2.97 -6.38 -1.44
CA LEU A 53 -1.53 -6.20 -1.19
C LEU A 53 -1.27 -5.57 0.18
N ALA A 54 -2.05 -4.56 0.57
CA ALA A 54 -1.96 -3.96 1.89
C ALA A 54 -2.28 -4.96 3.01
N GLY A 55 -3.30 -5.81 2.83
CA GLY A 55 -3.64 -6.89 3.77
C GLY A 55 -2.55 -7.94 3.91
N ILE A 56 -1.96 -8.37 2.79
CA ILE A 56 -0.81 -9.29 2.77
C ILE A 56 0.37 -8.67 3.50
N ALA A 57 0.74 -7.43 3.18
CA ALA A 57 1.83 -6.71 3.84
C ALA A 57 1.61 -6.59 5.36
N THR A 58 0.38 -6.28 5.78
CA THR A 58 0.00 -6.21 7.19
C THR A 58 0.09 -7.57 7.88
N THR A 59 -0.30 -8.64 7.19
CA THR A 59 -0.19 -10.01 7.71
C THR A 59 1.27 -10.41 7.93
N TYR A 60 2.13 -10.15 6.94
CA TYR A 60 3.57 -10.36 7.08
C TYR A 60 4.14 -9.54 8.22
N PHE A 61 3.72 -8.29 8.38
CA PHE A 61 4.15 -7.44 9.49
C PHE A 61 3.86 -8.10 10.85
N PHE A 62 2.66 -8.65 11.09
CA PHE A 62 2.35 -9.33 12.36
C PHE A 62 3.07 -10.67 12.54
N GLN A 63 3.49 -11.32 11.45
CA GLN A 63 4.26 -12.56 11.51
C GLN A 63 5.75 -12.35 11.73
N VAL A 64 6.26 -11.12 11.53
CA VAL A 64 7.65 -10.80 11.85
C VAL A 64 7.84 -10.96 13.36
N PRO A 65 8.79 -11.78 13.82
CA PRO A 65 9.09 -11.93 15.24
C PRO A 65 9.83 -10.68 15.74
N TRP A 66 9.09 -9.60 15.98
CA TRP A 66 9.63 -8.28 16.36
C TRP A 66 10.55 -8.36 17.58
N ASP A 67 10.24 -9.26 18.50
CA ASP A 67 11.00 -9.51 19.72
C ASP A 67 12.44 -9.96 19.43
N SER A 68 12.69 -10.64 18.30
CA SER A 68 14.04 -11.04 17.88
C SER A 68 14.92 -9.87 17.43
N TYR A 69 14.30 -8.74 17.05
CA TYR A 69 15.00 -7.51 16.68
C TYR A 69 15.21 -6.56 17.88
N VAL A 70 14.61 -6.89 19.03
CA VAL A 70 14.94 -6.32 20.34
C VAL A 70 16.17 -7.07 20.87
N ILE A 71 17.28 -7.00 20.14
CA ILE A 71 18.57 -7.42 20.71
C ILE A 71 18.91 -6.33 21.74
N PHE A 72 18.80 -6.73 23.01
CA PHE A 72 19.08 -5.95 24.21
C PHE A 72 20.32 -5.06 24.03
N THR A 73 20.11 -3.75 24.10
CA THR A 73 21.11 -2.80 24.60
C THR A 73 21.23 -2.95 26.10
#